data_AF-A0A3M0LVP6-F1
#
_entry.id   AF-A0A3M0LVP6-F1
#
_cell.length_a   1.000
_cell.length_b   1.000
_cell.length_c   1.000
_cell.angle_alpha   90.00
_cell.angle_beta   90.00
_cell.angle_gamma   90.00
#
_symmetry.space_group_name_H-M   'P 1'
#
loop_
_entity.id
_entity.type
_entity.pdbx_description
1 polymer ?
#
loop_
_entity_poly.entity_id
_entity_poly.type
_entity_poly.pdbx_seq_one_letter_code
_entity_poly.pdbx_strand_id
1 'polypeptide(L)'
;MARTKQTARKSTGGKAPRKQLATKAARKSAPSTGGVKKPHRYRPGTVALREIRRYQKSTELLIRKLPFQRLVREIAQDFKTDLRFQSAAIGALQEASEAYLVGLFEDTGVAHRDAGVWQEASEAYLVGLFEDTNLCAIHAKRVTIMPKDIQLARRIRGERA
;
A
#
# COMPACT_ATOMS: atom_id res chain seq x y z
N MET A 1 -18.29 63.50 -15.97
CA MET A 1 -17.09 62.98 -15.27
C MET A 1 -17.54 62.21 -14.03
N ALA A 2 -17.33 60.89 -13.99
CA ALA A 2 -17.76 60.05 -12.87
C ALA A 2 -16.68 60.00 -11.77
N ARG A 3 -17.04 60.47 -10.56
CA ARG A 3 -16.15 60.49 -9.39
C ARG A 3 -16.08 59.09 -8.78
N THR A 4 -15.06 58.31 -9.12
CA THR A 4 -14.77 57.02 -8.46
C THR A 4 -14.28 57.27 -7.04
N LYS A 5 -15.09 56.90 -6.02
CA LYS A 5 -14.65 56.81 -4.62
C LYS A 5 -13.63 55.68 -4.50
N GLN A 6 -12.35 55.99 -4.67
CA GLN A 6 -11.27 55.10 -4.29
C GLN A 6 -11.19 55.09 -2.76
N THR A 7 -11.65 54.00 -2.13
CA THR A 7 -11.44 53.82 -0.69
C THR A 7 -10.01 53.35 -0.46
N ALA A 8 -9.22 54.13 0.28
CA ALA A 8 -7.85 53.80 0.65
C ALA A 8 -7.81 52.47 1.41
N ARG A 9 -7.30 51.41 0.76
CA ARG A 9 -7.03 50.12 1.39
C ARG A 9 -5.60 50.16 1.91
N LYS A 10 -5.42 50.19 3.24
CA LYS A 10 -4.11 50.16 3.90
C LYS A 10 -3.33 48.92 3.47
N SER A 11 -2.06 49.11 3.12
CA SER A 11 -1.11 48.11 2.60
C SER A 11 -0.28 47.43 3.70
N THR A 12 -0.87 47.14 4.87
CA THR A 12 -0.16 46.40 5.92
C THR A 12 -1.01 45.28 6.51
N GLY A 13 -0.32 44.17 6.76
CA GLY A 13 -0.85 42.83 6.96
C GLY A 13 -1.93 42.71 8.02
N GLY A 14 -2.85 41.79 7.76
CA GLY A 14 -3.91 41.43 8.68
C GLY A 14 -3.37 40.94 10.02
N LYS A 15 -3.58 41.75 11.06
CA LYS A 15 -3.87 41.31 12.43
C LYS A 15 -4.33 42.53 13.24
N ALA A 16 -5.51 42.43 13.83
CA ALA A 16 -6.00 43.44 14.77
C ALA A 16 -5.14 43.47 16.05
N PRO A 17 -5.04 44.62 16.76
CA PRO A 17 -4.20 44.74 17.95
C PRO A 17 -4.69 43.79 19.05
N ARG A 18 -3.82 42.89 19.50
CA ARG A 18 -4.16 41.88 20.51
C ARG A 18 -4.05 42.49 21.91
N LYS A 19 -5.17 42.58 22.63
CA LYS A 19 -5.17 42.82 24.10
C LYS A 19 -4.43 41.65 24.77
N GLN A 20 -3.40 41.93 25.55
CA GLN A 20 -2.73 40.92 26.38
C GLN A 20 -3.68 40.47 27.49
N LEU A 21 -4.18 39.25 27.37
CA LEU A 21 -4.75 38.47 28.47
C LEU A 21 -4.21 37.05 28.32
N ALA A 22 -3.36 36.65 29.26
CA ALA A 22 -2.92 35.28 29.41
C ALA A 22 -4.11 34.45 29.89
N THR A 23 -4.63 33.56 29.04
CA THR A 23 -5.61 32.55 29.45
C THR A 23 -5.45 31.27 28.61
N LYS A 24 -5.35 30.15 29.34
CA LYS A 24 -5.43 28.75 28.93
C LYS A 24 -6.11 28.51 27.56
N ALA A 25 -5.45 27.73 26.70
CA ALA A 25 -6.02 27.24 25.46
C ALA A 25 -7.12 26.19 25.71
N ALA A 26 -8.30 26.62 26.12
CA ALA A 26 -9.52 25.86 25.95
C ALA A 26 -9.96 26.01 24.49
N ARG A 27 -9.62 25.04 23.63
CA ARG A 27 -10.19 24.96 22.28
C ARG A 27 -11.69 24.63 22.39
N LYS A 28 -12.52 25.65 22.58
CA LYS A 28 -13.96 25.59 22.30
C LYS A 28 -14.16 25.96 20.84
N SER A 29 -14.40 24.97 19.98
CA SER A 29 -15.06 25.20 18.70
C SER A 29 -16.54 25.47 18.98
N ALA A 30 -16.91 26.75 19.04
CA ALA A 30 -18.32 27.11 18.81
C ALA A 30 -18.64 26.74 17.35
N PRO A 31 -19.81 26.13 17.05
CA PRO A 31 -20.19 25.93 15.67
C PRO A 31 -20.47 27.30 15.07
N SER A 32 -19.52 27.78 14.26
CA SER A 32 -19.75 28.89 13.34
C SER A 32 -20.94 28.50 12.46
N THR A 33 -21.95 29.37 12.39
CA THR A 33 -23.14 29.27 11.53
C THR A 33 -22.80 29.48 10.04
N GLY A 34 -21.64 29.00 9.61
CA GLY A 34 -21.23 28.88 8.22
C GLY A 34 -20.64 27.49 8.04
N GLY A 35 -21.14 26.75 7.05
CA GLY A 35 -20.77 25.35 6.82
C GLY A 35 -19.27 25.12 6.97
N VAL A 36 -18.91 24.18 7.85
CA VAL A 36 -17.52 23.77 8.08
C VAL A 36 -16.89 23.47 6.72
N LYS A 37 -15.85 24.23 6.33
CA LYS A 37 -15.12 23.97 5.09
C LYS A 37 -14.71 22.50 5.11
N LYS A 38 -15.17 21.74 4.12
CA LYS A 38 -14.83 20.33 4.00
C LYS A 38 -13.30 20.20 4.01
N PRO A 39 -12.73 19.26 4.78
CA PRO A 39 -11.31 19.02 4.77
C PRO A 39 -10.85 18.74 3.34
N HIS A 40 -9.77 19.37 2.93
CA HIS A 40 -9.23 19.21 1.59
C HIS A 40 -8.78 17.76 1.39
N ARG A 41 -9.36 17.07 0.39
CA ARG A 41 -8.96 15.72 -0.02
C ARG A 41 -8.34 15.80 -1.40
N TYR A 42 -7.13 15.25 -1.55
CA TYR A 42 -6.50 15.12 -2.85
C TYR A 42 -7.30 14.19 -3.75
N ARG A 43 -7.28 14.46 -5.05
CA ARG A 43 -7.88 13.55 -6.04
C ARG A 43 -7.13 12.21 -6.04
N PRO A 44 -7.81 11.09 -6.33
CA PRO A 44 -7.14 9.81 -6.56
C PRO A 44 -5.96 9.97 -7.52
N GLY A 45 -4.85 9.27 -7.27
CA GLY A 45 -3.60 9.39 -8.04
C GLY A 45 -2.71 10.58 -7.70
N THR A 46 -3.22 11.66 -7.10
CA THR A 46 -2.40 12.85 -6.78
C THR A 46 -1.34 12.59 -5.70
N VAL A 47 -1.66 11.71 -4.74
CA VAL A 47 -0.71 11.31 -3.69
C VAL A 47 0.26 10.27 -4.24
N ALA A 48 -0.23 9.27 -4.98
CA ALA A 48 0.59 8.23 -5.62
C ALA A 48 1.66 8.84 -6.54
N LEU A 49 1.30 9.76 -7.44
CA LEU A 49 2.28 10.42 -8.33
C LEU A 49 3.33 11.24 -7.56
N ARG A 50 2.95 11.78 -6.41
CA ARG A 50 3.87 12.53 -5.55
C ARG A 50 4.86 11.59 -4.85
N GLU A 51 4.37 10.45 -4.37
CA GLU A 51 5.19 9.40 -3.77
C GLU A 51 6.13 8.78 -4.81
N ILE A 52 5.67 8.48 -6.03
CA ILE A 52 6.53 8.01 -7.14
C ILE A 52 7.67 8.99 -7.39
N ARG A 53 7.37 10.28 -7.56
CA ARG A 53 8.42 11.30 -7.78
C ARG A 53 9.36 11.45 -6.58
N ARG A 54 8.87 11.26 -5.36
CA ARG A 54 9.68 11.28 -4.14
C ARG A 54 10.64 10.09 -4.15
N TYR A 55 10.14 8.88 -4.34
CA TYR A 55 10.92 7.65 -4.28
C TYR A 55 11.86 7.48 -5.46
N GLN A 56 11.53 7.98 -6.65
CA GLN A 56 12.47 8.02 -7.78
C GLN A 56 13.63 9.00 -7.57
N LYS A 57 13.47 10.00 -6.69
CA LYS A 57 14.52 10.97 -6.37
C LYS A 57 15.43 10.51 -5.22
N SER A 58 14.96 9.57 -4.40
CA SER A 58 15.68 9.06 -3.22
C SER A 58 16.05 7.60 -3.40
N THR A 59 17.26 7.22 -3.02
CA THR A 59 17.71 5.82 -3.01
C THR A 59 17.59 5.20 -1.62
N GLU A 60 16.55 5.57 -0.86
CA GLU A 60 16.32 5.02 0.49
C GLU A 60 15.69 3.62 0.41
N LEU A 61 16.15 2.71 1.27
CA LEU A 61 15.54 1.39 1.41
C LEU A 61 14.12 1.53 1.98
N LEU A 62 13.16 0.93 1.30
CA LEU A 62 11.73 1.02 1.62
C LEU A 62 11.28 -0.07 2.59
N ILE A 63 11.99 -1.20 2.63
CA ILE A 63 11.69 -2.28 3.56
C ILE A 63 12.29 -1.97 4.94
N ARG A 64 11.50 -2.18 5.99
CA ARG A 64 11.98 -1.99 7.37
C ARG A 64 13.11 -3.00 7.69
N LYS A 65 14.23 -2.48 8.19
CA LYS A 65 15.46 -3.26 8.46
C LYS A 65 15.25 -4.45 9.41
N LEU A 66 14.52 -4.25 10.52
CA LEU A 66 14.36 -5.30 11.54
C LEU A 66 13.50 -6.50 11.07
N PRO A 67 12.32 -6.30 10.45
CA PRO A 67 11.58 -7.40 9.82
C PRO A 67 12.38 -8.13 8.74
N PHE A 68 13.08 -7.40 7.86
CA PHE A 68 13.90 -8.01 6.81
C PHE A 68 15.02 -8.87 7.39
N GLN A 69 15.72 -8.37 8.41
CA GLN A 69 16.75 -9.12 9.12
C GLN A 69 16.20 -10.41 9.77
N ARG A 70 14.99 -10.36 10.34
CA ARG A 70 14.36 -11.55 10.93
C ARG A 70 14.07 -12.60 9.86
N LEU A 71 13.51 -12.18 8.73
CA LEU A 71 13.23 -13.05 7.59
C LEU A 71 14.50 -13.72 7.05
N VAL A 72 15.59 -12.96 6.87
CA VAL A 72 16.87 -13.52 6.39
C VAL A 72 17.39 -14.59 7.36
N ARG A 73 17.26 -14.37 8.67
CA ARG A 73 17.71 -15.33 9.69
C ARG A 73 16.82 -16.56 9.76
N GLU A 74 15.52 -16.38 9.61
CA GLU A 74 14.53 -17.47 9.55
C GLU A 74 14.86 -18.41 8.38
N ILE A 75 14.96 -17.86 7.17
CA ILE A 75 15.29 -18.65 5.96
C ILE A 75 16.65 -19.34 6.11
N ALA A 76 17.65 -18.63 6.63
CA ALA A 76 18.99 -19.21 6.78
C ALA A 76 19.05 -20.36 7.79
N GLN A 77 18.21 -20.31 8.82
CA GLN A 77 18.15 -21.33 9.86
C GLN A 77 17.69 -22.69 9.29
N ASP A 78 16.84 -22.68 8.26
CA ASP A 78 16.37 -23.90 7.59
C ASP A 78 17.49 -24.65 6.85
N PHE A 79 18.55 -23.94 6.44
CA PHE A 79 19.71 -24.55 5.76
C PHE A 79 20.84 -24.92 6.72
N LYS A 80 21.13 -24.05 7.69
CA LYS A 80 22.20 -24.28 8.66
C LYS A 80 21.93 -23.52 9.97
N THR A 81 21.94 -24.26 11.07
CA THR A 81 21.77 -23.69 12.41
C THR A 81 23.02 -22.90 12.84
N ASP A 82 22.82 -21.87 13.67
CA ASP A 82 23.87 -21.05 14.31
C ASP A 82 24.71 -20.16 13.37
N LEU A 83 24.14 -19.76 12.23
CA LEU A 83 24.76 -18.80 11.33
C LEU A 83 24.83 -17.38 11.93
N ARG A 84 26.02 -16.80 11.92
CA ARG A 84 26.25 -15.40 12.29
C ARG A 84 26.31 -14.54 11.02
N PHE A 85 25.52 -13.49 11.00
CA PHE A 85 25.47 -12.55 9.88
C PHE A 85 26.18 -11.25 10.24
N GLN A 86 27.07 -10.82 9.35
CA GLN A 86 27.62 -9.47 9.37
C GLN A 86 26.52 -8.46 9.01
N SER A 87 26.56 -7.27 9.62
CA SER A 87 25.60 -6.20 9.32
C SER A 87 25.63 -5.78 7.84
N ALA A 88 26.83 -5.71 7.24
CA ALA A 88 27.02 -5.41 5.83
C ALA A 88 26.39 -6.48 4.92
N ALA A 89 26.46 -7.76 5.29
CA ALA A 89 25.86 -8.84 4.51
C ALA A 89 24.33 -8.74 4.49
N ILE A 90 23.70 -8.43 5.63
CA ILE A 90 22.25 -8.19 5.70
C ILE A 90 21.87 -6.95 4.87
N GLY A 91 22.68 -5.89 4.90
CA GLY A 91 22.48 -4.70 4.08
C GLY A 91 22.54 -4.99 2.58
N ALA A 92 23.55 -5.74 2.14
CA ALA A 92 23.71 -6.15 0.75
C ALA A 92 22.56 -7.03 0.26
N LEU A 93 22.09 -7.97 1.09
CA LEU A 93 20.92 -8.78 0.79
C LEU A 93 19.66 -7.91 0.64
N GLN A 94 19.51 -6.89 1.48
CA GLN A 94 18.38 -5.96 1.40
C GLN A 94 18.44 -5.13 0.12
N GLU A 95 19.59 -4.54 -0.20
CA GLU A 95 19.79 -3.76 -1.43
C GLU A 95 19.52 -4.60 -2.68
N ALA A 96 20.06 -5.82 -2.74
CA ALA A 96 19.83 -6.73 -3.86
C ALA A 96 18.36 -7.13 -3.98
N SER A 97 17.68 -7.40 -2.86
CA SER A 97 16.26 -7.78 -2.86
C SER A 97 15.37 -6.63 -3.32
N GLU A 98 15.59 -5.42 -2.83
CA GLU A 98 14.81 -4.25 -3.23
C GLU A 98 15.09 -3.85 -4.69
N ALA A 99 16.34 -3.93 -5.14
CA ALA A 99 16.70 -3.71 -6.54
C ALA A 99 16.06 -4.75 -7.47
N TYR A 100 16.04 -6.03 -7.08
CA TYR A 100 15.36 -7.08 -7.83
C TYR A 100 13.85 -6.83 -7.95
N LEU A 101 13.19 -6.41 -6.87
CA LEU A 101 11.76 -6.07 -6.90
C LEU A 101 11.49 -4.86 -7.80
N VAL A 102 12.33 -3.82 -7.74
CA VAL A 102 12.21 -2.66 -8.62
C VAL A 102 12.40 -3.07 -10.09
N GLY A 103 13.43 -3.85 -10.40
CA GLY A 103 13.66 -4.37 -11.75
C GLY A 103 12.50 -5.23 -12.26
N LEU A 104 11.95 -6.11 -11.41
CA LEU A 104 10.77 -6.91 -11.75
C LEU A 104 9.56 -6.01 -12.07
N PHE A 105 9.34 -4.94 -11.31
CA PHE A 105 8.25 -3.99 -11.57
C PHE A 105 8.49 -3.13 -12.82
N GLU A 106 9.74 -2.87 -13.19
CA GLU A 106 10.10 -2.20 -14.45
C GLU A 106 9.90 -3.12 -15.66
N ASP A 107 10.38 -4.37 -15.57
CA ASP A 107 10.25 -5.37 -16.63
C ASP A 107 8.80 -5.81 -16.84
N THR A 108 8.01 -5.91 -15.77
CA THR A 108 6.55 -6.12 -15.88
C THR A 108 5.83 -4.91 -16.47
N GLY A 109 6.41 -3.71 -16.38
CA GLY A 109 5.92 -2.51 -17.07
C GLY A 109 6.07 -2.59 -18.59
N VAL A 110 7.12 -3.25 -19.10
CA VAL A 110 7.28 -3.57 -20.53
C VAL A 110 6.45 -4.82 -20.90
N ALA A 111 6.28 -5.74 -19.96
CA ALA A 111 5.43 -6.93 -20.06
C ALA A 111 3.94 -6.65 -19.75
N HIS A 112 3.43 -5.44 -20.00
CA HIS A 112 1.99 -5.16 -19.94
C HIS A 112 1.18 -5.91 -21.03
N ARG A 113 1.86 -6.69 -21.90
CA ARG A 113 1.22 -7.71 -22.75
C ARG A 113 1.21 -9.11 -22.13
N ASP A 114 2.10 -9.43 -21.18
CA ASP A 114 2.23 -10.78 -20.60
C ASP A 114 1.77 -10.87 -19.13
N ALA A 115 1.48 -9.75 -18.47
CA ALA A 115 0.71 -9.75 -17.22
C ALA A 115 -0.68 -10.38 -17.41
N GLY A 116 -1.22 -10.35 -18.63
CA GLY A 116 -2.39 -11.14 -19.02
C GLY A 116 -2.13 -12.63 -18.84
N VAL A 117 -1.04 -13.18 -19.36
CA VAL A 117 -0.82 -14.65 -19.39
C VAL A 117 -0.71 -15.25 -17.98
N TRP A 118 0.03 -14.64 -17.06
CA TRP A 118 0.17 -15.16 -15.70
C TRP A 118 -1.07 -14.91 -14.83
N GLN A 119 -1.72 -13.76 -15.00
CA GLN A 119 -2.99 -13.48 -14.32
C GLN A 119 -4.08 -14.42 -14.84
N GLU A 120 -4.26 -14.51 -16.15
CA GLU A 120 -5.22 -15.37 -16.84
C GLU A 120 -4.97 -16.85 -16.55
N ALA A 121 -3.72 -17.31 -16.53
CA ALA A 121 -3.40 -18.68 -16.12
C ALA A 121 -3.75 -18.95 -14.65
N SER A 122 -3.49 -17.99 -13.75
CA SER A 122 -3.84 -18.13 -12.34
C SER A 122 -5.35 -18.07 -12.10
N GLU A 123 -6.08 -17.23 -12.83
CA GLU A 123 -7.55 -17.13 -12.78
C GLU A 123 -8.19 -18.40 -13.34
N ALA A 124 -7.73 -18.90 -14.50
CA ALA A 124 -8.22 -20.13 -15.09
C ALA A 124 -8.03 -21.34 -14.14
N TYR A 125 -6.86 -21.44 -13.51
CA TYR A 125 -6.58 -22.51 -12.53
C TYR A 125 -7.51 -22.42 -11.31
N LEU A 126 -7.67 -21.23 -10.74
CA LEU A 126 -8.50 -21.02 -9.55
C LEU A 126 -9.99 -21.24 -9.86
N VAL A 127 -10.48 -20.74 -10.98
CA VAL A 127 -11.87 -20.93 -11.40
C VAL A 127 -12.16 -22.41 -11.57
N GLY A 128 -11.32 -23.15 -12.31
CA GLY A 128 -11.49 -24.59 -12.44
C GLY A 128 -11.44 -25.31 -11.09
N LEU A 129 -10.51 -24.96 -10.20
CA LEU A 129 -10.44 -25.59 -8.88
C LEU A 129 -11.71 -25.31 -8.04
N PHE A 130 -12.27 -24.11 -8.13
CA PHE A 130 -13.52 -23.76 -7.44
C PHE A 130 -14.74 -24.46 -8.04
N GLU A 131 -14.78 -24.71 -9.36
CA GLU A 131 -15.82 -25.52 -10.00
C GLU A 131 -15.84 -26.94 -9.43
N ASP A 132 -14.69 -27.61 -9.37
CA ASP A 132 -14.58 -28.96 -8.81
C ASP A 132 -14.88 -29.00 -7.31
N THR A 133 -14.44 -27.97 -6.58
CA THR A 133 -14.75 -27.82 -5.16
C THR A 133 -16.25 -27.67 -4.93
N ASN A 134 -16.93 -26.91 -5.80
CA ASN A 134 -18.37 -26.72 -5.74
C ASN A 134 -19.11 -28.03 -6.03
N LEU A 135 -18.67 -28.83 -7.01
CA LEU A 135 -19.21 -30.17 -7.27
C LEU A 135 -19.06 -31.09 -6.04
N CYS A 136 -17.91 -31.04 -5.37
CA CYS A 136 -17.68 -31.79 -4.13
C CYS A 136 -18.63 -31.34 -3.00
N ALA A 137 -18.90 -30.03 -2.88
CA ALA A 137 -19.84 -29.50 -1.89
C ALA A 137 -21.29 -29.95 -2.18
N ILE A 138 -21.72 -29.88 -3.45
CA ILE A 138 -23.04 -30.33 -3.91
C ILE A 138 -23.22 -31.83 -3.68
N HIS A 139 -22.19 -32.63 -3.97
CA HIS A 139 -22.21 -34.08 -3.70
C HIS A 139 -22.48 -34.37 -2.21
N ALA A 140 -21.97 -33.52 -1.31
CA ALA A 140 -22.22 -33.58 0.12
C ALA A 140 -23.49 -32.83 0.57
N LYS A 141 -24.42 -32.50 -0.36
CA LYS A 141 -25.67 -31.76 -0.11
C LYS A 141 -25.48 -30.40 0.55
N ARG A 142 -24.37 -29.71 0.27
CA ARG A 142 -24.06 -28.37 0.78
C ARG A 142 -23.93 -27.38 -0.37
N VAL A 143 -24.33 -26.13 -0.12
CA VAL A 143 -24.15 -24.99 -1.05
C VAL A 143 -22.87 -24.19 -0.73
N THR A 144 -22.36 -24.32 0.50
CA THR A 144 -21.13 -23.64 0.93
C THR A 144 -19.92 -24.55 0.81
N ILE A 145 -18.91 -24.09 0.05
CA ILE A 145 -17.62 -24.77 -0.09
C ILE A 145 -16.83 -24.73 1.23
N MET A 146 -16.15 -25.83 1.55
CA MET A 146 -15.30 -25.97 2.74
C MET A 146 -13.89 -26.41 2.34
N PRO A 147 -12.86 -26.19 3.19
CA PRO A 147 -11.48 -26.62 2.90
C PRO A 147 -11.35 -28.11 2.55
N LYS A 148 -12.19 -28.97 3.13
CA LYS A 148 -12.23 -30.42 2.82
C LYS A 148 -12.66 -30.71 1.37
N ASP A 149 -13.50 -29.86 0.78
CA ASP A 149 -13.97 -30.01 -0.59
C ASP A 149 -12.84 -29.66 -1.58
N ILE A 150 -12.05 -28.62 -1.24
CA ILE A 150 -10.85 -28.23 -2.00
C ILE A 150 -9.79 -29.33 -1.92
N GLN A 151 -9.57 -29.87 -0.72
CA GLN A 151 -8.62 -30.98 -0.53
C GLN A 151 -9.04 -32.24 -1.31
N LEU A 152 -10.34 -32.53 -1.36
CA LEU A 152 -10.89 -33.63 -2.15
C LEU A 152 -10.72 -33.37 -3.66
N ALA A 153 -11.07 -32.18 -4.14
CA ALA A 153 -10.91 -31.78 -5.54
C ALA A 153 -9.44 -31.89 -6.00
N ARG A 154 -8.50 -31.35 -5.22
CA ARG A 154 -7.06 -31.46 -5.50
C ARG A 154 -6.55 -32.90 -5.47
N ARG A 155 -7.09 -33.73 -4.58
CA ARG A 155 -6.75 -35.17 -4.52
C ARG A 155 -7.24 -35.91 -5.77
N ILE A 156 -8.43 -35.60 -6.26
CA ILE A 156 -9.00 -36.22 -7.47
C ILE A 156 -8.23 -35.77 -8.73
N ARG A 157 -7.81 -34.49 -8.79
CA ARG A 157 -6.97 -33.96 -9.87
C ARG A 157 -5.55 -34.54 -9.93
N GLY A 158 -5.12 -35.28 -8.90
CA GLY A 158 -3.75 -35.80 -8.82
C GLY A 158 -2.71 -34.73 -8.51
N GLU A 159 -3.11 -33.53 -8.07
CA GLU A 159 -2.23 -32.40 -7.73
C GLU A 159 -1.61 -32.52 -6.32
N ARG A 160 -1.49 -33.74 -5.81
CA ARG A 160 -0.87 -34.00 -4.51
C ARG A 160 0.62 -34.29 -4.69
N ALA A 161 1.43 -33.49 -3.99
CA ALA A 161 2.62 -33.99 -3.30
C ALA A 161 2.20 -34.97 -2.21
#